data_AF-A0A1G7QJ24-F1
#
_entry.id   AF-A0A1G7QJ24-F1
#
_cell.length_a   1.000
_cell.length_b   1.000
_cell.length_c   1.000
_cell.angle_alpha   90.00
_cell.angle_beta   90.00
_cell.angle_gamma   90.00
#
_symmetry.space_group_name_H-M   'P 1'
#
loop_
_entity.id
_entity.type
_entity.pdbx_description
1 polymer ?
#
loop_
_entity_poly.entity_id
_entity_poly.type
_entity_poly.pdbx_seq_one_letter_code
_entity_poly.pdbx_strand_id
1 'polypeptide(L)'
;MRKILLLLALVGIINGSCKKSDDRPGEVYGEWKLTETLADIGNGQGKYKKVTGEAKYLKVERSGDQVGRFTGNAMPNLLSFKILDSVRMEVYSSNYQMPAIFRYQVSAKSLELNPPCIEGCGYRFVRK
;
A
#
# COMPACT_ATOMS: atom_id res chain seq x y z
N MET A 1 21.31 55.36 -13.99
CA MET A 1 20.04 54.69 -13.63
C MET A 1 20.35 53.36 -12.94
N ARG A 2 20.47 53.39 -11.61
CA ARG A 2 21.01 52.33 -10.74
C ARG A 2 19.92 51.40 -10.15
N LYS A 3 18.73 51.33 -10.76
CA LYS A 3 17.56 50.67 -10.16
C LYS A 3 17.20 49.31 -10.78
N ILE A 4 17.92 48.84 -11.80
CA ILE A 4 17.61 47.58 -12.51
C ILE A 4 18.35 46.36 -11.90
N LEU A 5 19.32 46.58 -11.01
CA LEU A 5 20.12 45.49 -10.43
C LEU A 5 19.45 44.77 -9.23
N LEU A 6 18.29 45.23 -8.76
CA LEU A 6 17.64 44.71 -7.54
C LEU A 6 16.57 43.64 -7.80
N LEU A 7 16.16 43.41 -9.05
CA LEU A 7 15.08 42.46 -9.37
C LEU A 7 15.55 41.03 -9.68
N LEU A 8 16.86 40.78 -9.82
CA LEU A 8 17.39 39.42 -10.05
C LEU A 8 17.66 38.62 -8.77
N ALA A 9 17.51 39.22 -7.58
CA ALA A 9 17.85 38.58 -6.30
C ALA A 9 16.72 37.74 -5.69
N LEU A 10 15.50 37.75 -6.24
CA LEU A 10 14.32 37.10 -5.64
C LEU A 10 13.99 35.70 -6.16
N VAL A 11 14.73 35.15 -7.13
CA VAL A 11 14.40 33.86 -7.79
C VAL A 11 15.09 32.65 -7.10
N GLY A 12 15.84 32.87 -6.02
CA GLY A 12 16.74 31.86 -5.44
C GLY A 12 16.20 30.96 -4.32
N ILE A 13 14.92 31.05 -3.94
CA ILE A 13 14.41 30.33 -2.75
C ILE A 13 13.21 29.45 -3.11
N ILE A 14 13.44 28.51 -4.01
CA ILE A 14 12.60 27.30 -4.14
C ILE A 14 13.50 26.08 -4.01
N ASN A 15 14.25 26.01 -2.91
CA ASN A 15 14.83 24.74 -2.48
C ASN A 15 13.67 23.89 -1.99
N GLY A 16 13.08 23.14 -2.94
CA GLY A 16 12.13 22.09 -2.64
C GLY A 16 12.74 21.19 -1.57
N SER A 17 12.12 21.20 -0.39
CA SER A 17 12.38 20.22 0.65
C SER A 17 11.90 18.87 0.12
N CYS A 18 12.72 18.26 -0.73
CA CYS A 18 12.64 16.85 -1.03
C CYS A 18 12.99 16.13 0.28
N LYS A 19 11.96 15.90 1.10
CA LYS A 19 12.05 14.83 2.09
C LYS A 19 12.43 13.59 1.29
N LYS A 20 13.64 13.08 1.50
CA LYS A 20 14.04 11.77 0.98
C LYS A 20 13.08 10.77 1.63
N SER A 21 11.94 10.51 0.98
CA SER A 21 11.19 9.32 1.28
C SER A 21 12.13 8.17 0.94
N ASP A 22 12.26 7.24 1.87
CA ASP A 22 13.09 6.05 1.73
C ASP A 22 12.37 5.04 0.81
N ASP A 23 11.81 5.55 -0.30
CA ASP A 23 10.99 4.86 -1.29
C ASP A 23 11.89 4.12 -2.27
N ARG A 24 12.75 3.26 -1.70
CA ARG A 24 13.39 2.23 -2.52
C ARG A 24 12.29 1.32 -3.07
N PRO A 25 12.43 0.83 -4.31
CA PRO A 25 11.51 -0.15 -4.87
C PRO A 25 11.28 -1.29 -3.86
N GLY A 26 10.02 -1.46 -3.46
CA GLY A 26 9.62 -2.47 -2.51
C GLY A 26 9.32 -3.80 -3.18
N GLU A 27 9.49 -4.88 -2.43
CA GLU A 27 9.03 -6.21 -2.82
C GLU A 27 7.85 -6.60 -1.92
N VAL A 28 6.80 -7.20 -2.50
CA VAL A 28 5.60 -7.59 -1.73
C VAL A 28 5.88 -8.70 -0.72
N TYR A 29 6.91 -9.51 -0.95
CA TYR A 29 7.26 -10.64 -0.09
C TYR A 29 7.88 -10.17 1.23
N GLY A 30 7.53 -10.86 2.31
CA GLY A 30 7.95 -10.53 3.67
C GLY A 30 6.82 -10.66 4.69
N GLU A 31 7.12 -10.26 5.92
CA GLU A 31 6.15 -10.18 7.01
C GLU A 31 5.75 -8.71 7.24
N TRP A 32 4.43 -8.49 7.32
CA TRP A 32 3.81 -7.18 7.30
C TRP A 32 2.85 -7.05 8.48
N LYS A 33 3.04 -6.04 9.33
CA LYS A 33 2.15 -5.74 10.45
C LYS A 33 1.03 -4.83 9.98
N LEU A 34 -0.23 -5.23 10.20
CA LEU A 34 -1.40 -4.41 9.87
C LEU A 34 -1.44 -3.18 10.79
N THR A 35 -1.58 -1.99 10.19
CA THR A 35 -1.61 -0.72 10.93
C THR A 35 -2.89 0.04 10.75
N GLU A 36 -3.49 0.01 9.55
CA GLU A 36 -4.72 0.76 9.27
C GLU A 36 -5.66 -0.03 8.35
N THR A 37 -6.95 0.21 8.51
CA THR A 37 -8.00 -0.32 7.63
C THR A 37 -8.92 0.80 7.17
N LEU A 38 -9.43 0.67 5.95
CA LEU A 38 -10.43 1.52 5.35
C LEU A 38 -11.63 0.64 4.96
N ALA A 39 -12.81 1.08 5.37
CA ALA A 39 -14.09 0.59 4.90
C ALA A 39 -15.04 1.79 4.85
N ASP A 40 -15.40 2.22 3.64
CA ASP A 40 -16.41 3.25 3.41
C ASP A 40 -17.79 2.60 3.32
N ILE A 41 -18.80 3.24 3.91
CA ILE A 41 -20.20 2.78 3.90
C ILE A 41 -21.03 3.42 2.78
N GLY A 42 -20.37 4.12 1.85
CA GLY A 42 -21.01 4.76 0.70
C GLY A 42 -21.48 6.18 0.96
N ASN A 43 -21.04 6.79 2.06
CA ASN A 43 -21.32 8.19 2.38
C ASN A 43 -20.17 9.14 1.97
N GLY A 44 -19.11 8.61 1.36
CA GLY A 44 -17.95 9.36 0.89
C GLY A 44 -17.03 9.86 2.01
N GLN A 45 -17.21 9.38 3.23
CA GLN A 45 -16.41 9.77 4.40
C GLN A 45 -15.42 8.68 4.82
N GLY A 46 -15.22 7.65 4.00
CA GLY A 46 -14.25 6.59 4.24
C GLY A 46 -12.86 7.15 4.48
N LYS A 47 -12.27 6.80 5.63
CA LYS A 47 -10.90 7.15 6.00
C LYS A 47 -10.22 5.95 6.62
N TYR A 48 -8.90 5.86 6.42
CA TYR A 48 -8.07 4.92 7.13
C TYR A 48 -8.15 5.16 8.64
N LYS A 49 -8.44 4.09 9.38
CA LYS A 49 -8.47 4.06 10.84
C LYS A 49 -7.39 3.12 11.34
N LYS A 50 -6.66 3.55 12.38
CA LYS A 50 -5.64 2.72 13.03
C LYS A 50 -6.27 1.47 13.64
N VAL A 51 -5.63 0.33 13.46
CA VAL A 51 -5.99 -0.91 14.13
C VAL A 51 -5.56 -0.83 15.59
N THR A 52 -6.45 -1.20 16.50
CA THR A 52 -6.22 -1.27 17.95
C THR A 52 -6.27 -2.72 18.43
N GLY A 53 -5.68 -3.01 19.59
CA GLY A 53 -5.62 -4.35 20.16
C GLY A 53 -4.36 -5.13 19.77
N GLU A 54 -4.47 -6.45 19.74
CA GLU A 54 -3.37 -7.34 19.40
C GLU A 54 -2.84 -7.11 17.98
N ALA A 55 -1.52 -7.18 17.83
CA ALA A 55 -0.88 -7.01 16.53
C ALA A 55 -1.26 -8.15 15.57
N LYS A 56 -1.72 -7.79 14.38
CA LYS A 56 -2.03 -8.74 13.30
C LYS A 56 -0.99 -8.64 12.20
N TYR A 57 -0.65 -9.79 11.62
CA TYR A 57 0.40 -9.92 10.62
C TYR A 57 -0.10 -10.62 9.37
N LEU A 58 0.41 -10.17 8.23
CA LEU A 58 0.30 -10.80 6.93
C LEU A 58 1.69 -11.22 6.50
N LYS A 59 1.88 -12.49 6.17
CA LYS A 59 3.12 -13.00 5.58
C LYS A 59 2.87 -13.32 4.12
N VAL A 60 3.75 -12.83 3.26
CA VAL A 60 3.68 -12.93 1.81
C VAL A 60 4.90 -13.72 1.35
N GLU A 61 4.69 -14.91 0.82
CA GLU A 61 5.75 -15.88 0.51
C GLU A 61 5.81 -16.19 -0.98
N ARG A 62 7.02 -16.40 -1.51
CA ARG A 62 7.24 -16.90 -2.87
C ARG A 62 6.90 -18.40 -2.90
N SER A 63 6.06 -18.83 -3.85
CA SER A 63 5.96 -20.25 -4.26
C SER A 63 6.70 -20.44 -5.60
N GLY A 64 7.17 -21.67 -5.84
CA GLY A 64 8.07 -22.01 -6.96
C GLY A 64 7.44 -21.88 -8.36
N ASP A 65 6.16 -21.54 -8.46
CA ASP A 65 5.33 -21.53 -9.65
C ASP A 65 4.83 -20.13 -10.05
N GLN A 66 5.54 -19.06 -9.64
CA GLN A 66 5.13 -17.65 -9.79
C GLN A 66 3.82 -17.28 -9.07
N VAL A 67 3.24 -18.23 -8.34
CA VAL A 67 2.16 -17.98 -7.39
C VAL A 67 2.79 -17.54 -6.08
N GLY A 68 2.27 -16.50 -5.46
CA GLY A 68 2.61 -16.15 -4.09
C GLY A 68 1.59 -16.72 -3.11
N ARG A 69 1.98 -16.92 -1.86
CA ARG A 69 1.10 -17.41 -0.80
C ARG A 69 0.90 -16.34 0.26
N PHE A 70 -0.33 -16.22 0.75
CA PHE A 70 -0.64 -15.43 1.93
C PHE A 70 -0.77 -16.35 3.14
N THR A 71 -0.19 -15.94 4.26
CA THR A 71 -0.38 -16.58 5.56
C THR A 71 -0.48 -15.50 6.67
N GLY A 72 -0.88 -15.88 7.88
CA GLY A 72 -1.03 -14.97 9.01
C GLY A 72 -2.47 -14.65 9.38
N ASN A 73 -2.65 -13.80 10.39
CA ASN A 73 -3.94 -13.53 11.03
C ASN A 73 -4.54 -12.16 10.68
N ALA A 74 -3.86 -11.32 9.88
CA ALA A 74 -4.42 -10.05 9.43
C ALA A 74 -5.53 -10.23 8.38
N MET A 75 -5.38 -11.19 7.48
CA MET A 75 -6.34 -11.48 6.41
C MET A 75 -6.44 -13.01 6.19
N PRO A 76 -7.04 -13.75 7.14
CA PRO A 76 -6.95 -15.22 7.20
C PRO A 76 -7.63 -15.95 6.01
N ASN A 77 -8.49 -15.25 5.27
CA ASN A 77 -9.19 -15.83 4.12
C ASN A 77 -8.40 -15.74 2.82
N LEU A 78 -7.28 -15.02 2.78
CA LEU A 78 -6.43 -14.95 1.58
C LEU A 78 -5.53 -16.18 1.51
N LEU A 79 -5.45 -16.78 0.32
CA LEU A 79 -4.73 -18.05 0.11
C LEU A 79 -3.48 -17.84 -0.75
N SER A 80 -3.67 -17.32 -1.96
CA SER A 80 -2.60 -17.15 -2.93
C SER A 80 -2.84 -15.96 -3.84
N PHE A 81 -1.81 -15.56 -4.57
CA PHE A 81 -1.90 -14.48 -5.55
C PHE A 81 -0.97 -14.68 -6.74
N LYS A 82 -1.24 -13.93 -7.80
CA LYS A 82 -0.33 -13.72 -8.93
C LYS A 82 -0.17 -12.22 -9.16
N ILE A 83 1.06 -11.75 -9.29
CA ILE A 83 1.32 -10.36 -9.67
C ILE A 83 1.02 -10.24 -11.17
N LEU A 84 0.11 -9.34 -11.54
CA LEU A 84 -0.26 -9.11 -12.93
C LEU A 84 0.58 -7.99 -13.54
N ASP A 85 0.81 -6.92 -12.78
CA ASP A 85 1.65 -5.78 -13.15
C ASP A 85 2.07 -5.00 -11.89
N SER A 86 2.61 -3.79 -12.07
CA SER A 86 3.14 -2.95 -10.98
C SER A 86 2.09 -2.45 -9.97
N VAL A 87 0.79 -2.55 -10.28
CA VAL A 87 -0.30 -2.03 -9.44
C VAL A 87 -1.44 -3.02 -9.21
N ARG A 88 -1.46 -4.17 -9.89
CA ARG A 88 -2.51 -5.18 -9.79
C ARG A 88 -1.97 -6.57 -9.45
N MET A 89 -2.71 -7.27 -8.59
CA MET A 89 -2.53 -8.69 -8.34
C MET A 89 -3.87 -9.43 -8.39
N GLU A 90 -3.85 -10.64 -8.93
CA GLU A 90 -4.97 -11.57 -8.87
C GLU A 90 -4.88 -12.34 -7.56
N VAL A 91 -5.94 -12.29 -6.73
CA VAL A 91 -5.96 -12.86 -5.38
C VAL A 91 -7.02 -13.95 -5.28
N TYR A 92 -6.61 -15.12 -4.80
CA TYR A 92 -7.48 -16.24 -4.48
C TYR A 92 -7.75 -16.26 -2.97
N SER A 93 -9.02 -16.46 -2.61
CA SER A 93 -9.46 -16.47 -1.22
C SER A 93 -10.45 -17.59 -0.97
N SER A 94 -10.63 -18.00 0.28
CA SER A 94 -11.64 -18.99 0.68
C SER A 94 -13.08 -18.47 0.58
N ASN A 95 -13.28 -17.16 0.50
CA ASN A 95 -14.60 -16.53 0.55
C ASN A 95 -15.27 -16.40 -0.84
N TYR A 96 -14.50 -16.51 -1.92
CA TYR A 96 -14.99 -16.29 -3.28
C TYR A 96 -14.62 -17.47 -4.18
N GLN A 97 -15.55 -17.84 -5.08
CA GLN A 97 -15.34 -18.91 -6.06
C GLN A 97 -14.40 -18.49 -7.20
N MET A 98 -14.29 -17.19 -7.46
CA MET A 98 -13.43 -16.62 -8.49
C MET A 98 -12.36 -15.72 -7.86
N PRO A 99 -11.16 -15.62 -8.47
CA PRO A 99 -10.16 -14.70 -7.99
C PRO A 99 -10.60 -13.24 -8.15
N ALA A 100 -10.11 -12.40 -7.26
CA ALA A 100 -10.40 -10.98 -7.23
C ALA A 100 -9.16 -10.17 -7.62
N ILE A 101 -9.33 -9.08 -8.36
CA ILE A 101 -8.23 -8.17 -8.70
C ILE A 101 -8.06 -7.16 -7.58
N PHE A 102 -6.96 -7.30 -6.83
CA PHE A 102 -6.57 -6.32 -5.84
C PHE A 102 -5.66 -5.30 -6.50
N ARG A 103 -5.85 -4.02 -6.16
CA ARG A 103 -4.81 -3.02 -6.36
C ARG A 103 -3.84 -3.06 -5.20
N TYR A 104 -2.58 -2.74 -5.46
CA TYR A 104 -1.59 -2.68 -4.41
C TYR A 104 -0.55 -1.58 -4.64
N GLN A 105 0.08 -1.16 -3.56
CA GLN A 105 1.25 -0.31 -3.57
C GLN A 105 2.26 -0.84 -2.56
N VAL A 106 3.53 -0.92 -2.94
CA VAL A 106 4.58 -1.46 -2.09
C VAL A 106 5.83 -0.58 -2.12
N SER A 107 6.43 -0.40 -0.95
CA SER A 107 7.75 0.21 -0.77
C SER A 107 8.62 -0.70 0.10
N ALA A 108 9.86 -0.30 0.37
CA ALA A 108 10.70 -1.00 1.33
C ALA A 108 10.08 -1.07 2.75
N LYS A 109 9.13 -0.18 3.10
CA LYS A 109 8.60 -0.04 4.47
C LYS A 109 7.09 -0.25 4.59
N SER A 110 6.35 -0.14 3.49
CA SER A 110 4.89 -0.19 3.49
C SER A 110 4.34 -1.12 2.42
N LEU A 111 3.18 -1.70 2.73
CA LEU A 111 2.34 -2.42 1.80
C LEU A 111 0.92 -1.87 1.96
N GLU A 112 0.29 -1.52 0.86
CA GLU A 112 -1.15 -1.23 0.79
C GLU A 112 -1.81 -2.25 -0.13
N LEU A 113 -2.90 -2.86 0.34
CA LEU A 113 -3.75 -3.77 -0.42
C LEU A 113 -5.16 -3.19 -0.49
N ASN A 114 -5.71 -3.06 -1.69
CA ASN A 114 -7.07 -2.58 -1.93
C ASN A 114 -7.86 -3.66 -2.67
N PRO A 115 -8.70 -4.44 -1.96
CA PRO A 115 -9.65 -5.34 -2.59
C PRO A 115 -10.63 -4.59 -3.50
N PRO A 116 -11.23 -5.27 -4.49
CA PRO A 116 -12.32 -4.68 -5.26
C PRO A 116 -13.54 -4.56 -4.35
N CYS A 117 -13.98 -3.33 -4.13
CA CYS A 117 -15.18 -3.01 -3.36
C CYS A 117 -15.98 -1.94 -4.10
N ILE A 118 -17.31 -1.94 -3.91
CA ILE A 118 -18.20 -0.90 -4.45
C ILE A 118 -17.84 0.44 -3.80
N GLU A 119 -17.72 0.43 -2.48
CA GLU A 119 -17.22 1.54 -1.67
C GLU A 119 -15.72 1.37 -1.33
N GLY A 120 -15.03 2.45 -0.94
CA GLY A 120 -13.58 2.40 -0.68
C GLY A 120 -13.18 1.37 0.38
N CYS A 121 -12.27 0.46 0.04
CA CYS A 121 -11.67 -0.53 0.93
C CYS A 121 -10.14 -0.46 0.90
N GLY A 122 -9.49 -0.76 2.02
CA GLY A 122 -8.03 -0.86 2.02
C GLY A 122 -7.42 -1.36 3.32
N TYR A 123 -6.23 -1.93 3.19
CA TYR A 123 -5.42 -2.42 4.30
C TYR A 123 -4.02 -1.86 4.15
N ARG A 124 -3.51 -1.22 5.20
CA ARG A 124 -2.14 -0.71 5.24
C ARG A 124 -1.32 -1.46 6.25
N PHE A 125 -0.11 -1.78 5.84
CA PHE A 125 0.84 -2.52 6.64
C PHE A 125 2.19 -1.81 6.66
N VAL A 126 2.94 -2.07 7.73
CA VAL A 126 4.36 -1.72 7.84
C VAL A 126 5.20 -2.99 7.87
N ARG A 127 6.39 -2.93 7.30
CA ARG A 127 7.34 -4.04 7.33
C ARG A 127 7.76 -4.35 8.77
N LYS A 128 7.82 -5.63 9.13
CA LYS A 128 8.34 -6.11 10.41
C LYS A 128 9.85 -6.20 10.39
#